data_AF-A0A4Z0NLI7-F1
#
_entry.id   AF-A0A4Z0NLI7-F1
#
_cell.length_a   1.000
_cell.length_b   1.000
_cell.length_c   1.000
_cell.angle_alpha   90.00
_cell.angle_beta   90.00
_cell.angle_gamma   90.00
#
_symmetry.space_group_name_H-M   'P 1'
#
loop_
_entity.id
_entity.type
_entity.pdbx_description
1 polymer ?
#
loop_
_entity_poly.entity_id
_entity_poly.type
_entity_poly.pdbx_seq_one_letter_code
_entity_poly.pdbx_strand_id
1 'polypeptide(L)'
;MGPTDDLLRRLDDSLGEAALDPSRWAPVLAQVSDLVGGDGAMLLQSHRRTPGIPCTPEVDELVAAYFRHGWHQTDIRTRAVPRVMRGEVVTDADILTAQEMARSPFYNELLLPHGYHWFAVAGFHAGAEHWAVSVQRKARHGPFEAAKVRPLAGLAQRLGRAATLSEALGRAALDGALSGLDQVAEAALALDGTGRVLGANRRAESLFDAAFRIGDGALRIADPRARDEVAALTEALRLRAPPAGPVLVPRRDRRPLILRLLPLAEAVRSPFLGASGLLLVTDLEAERRPDPALLAQVFGLTAAEARLAAILAGGASLEEAAEALGSAVETVRSQIKAVFAKTGTGRQGALVALLGAPGLR
;
A
#
# COMPACT_ATOMS: atom_id res chain seq x y z
N MET A 1 -15.08 30.73 -28.04
CA MET A 1 -14.77 29.51 -27.28
C MET A 1 -15.96 28.58 -27.38
N GLY A 2 -15.77 27.38 -27.91
CA GLY A 2 -16.86 26.42 -28.10
C GLY A 2 -17.23 25.69 -26.80
N PRO A 3 -18.41 25.03 -26.74
CA PRO A 3 -18.84 24.23 -25.59
C PRO A 3 -17.86 23.09 -25.23
N THR A 4 -17.09 22.60 -26.21
CA THR A 4 -16.05 21.57 -26.01
C THR A 4 -14.82 22.10 -25.24
N ASP A 5 -14.39 23.34 -25.49
CA ASP A 5 -13.23 23.94 -24.81
C ASP A 5 -13.51 24.17 -23.32
N ASP A 6 -14.75 24.51 -22.99
CA ASP A 6 -15.18 24.74 -21.61
C ASP A 6 -15.30 23.44 -20.81
N LEU A 7 -15.76 22.37 -21.46
CA LEU A 7 -15.79 21.02 -20.89
C LEU A 7 -14.38 20.48 -20.64
N LEU A 8 -13.44 20.71 -21.55
CA LEU A 8 -12.05 20.28 -21.39
C LEU A 8 -11.34 21.03 -20.25
N ARG A 9 -11.62 22.32 -20.03
CA ARG A 9 -11.06 23.05 -18.89
C ARG A 9 -11.60 22.57 -17.55
N ARG A 10 -12.92 22.36 -17.43
CA ARG A 10 -13.52 21.78 -16.22
C ARG A 10 -12.93 20.41 -15.88
N LEU A 11 -12.59 19.63 -16.91
CA LEU A 11 -11.96 18.33 -16.76
C LEU A 11 -10.51 18.46 -16.27
N ASP A 12 -9.75 19.46 -16.73
CA ASP A 12 -8.39 19.73 -16.20
C ASP A 12 -8.40 20.08 -14.72
N ASP A 13 -9.33 20.94 -14.28
CA ASP A 13 -9.47 21.29 -12.85
C ASP A 13 -9.84 20.06 -12.02
N SER A 14 -10.82 19.26 -12.50
CA SER A 14 -11.24 18.01 -11.84
C SER A 14 -10.11 16.99 -11.76
N LEU A 15 -9.25 16.92 -12.79
CA LEU A 15 -8.06 16.07 -12.82
C LEU A 15 -7.00 16.52 -11.81
N GLY A 16 -6.82 17.84 -11.65
CA GLY A 16 -5.96 18.40 -10.62
C GLY A 16 -6.42 18.02 -9.21
N GLU A 17 -7.72 18.13 -8.93
CA GLU A 17 -8.32 17.69 -7.66
C GLU A 17 -8.15 16.17 -7.44
N ALA A 18 -8.38 15.36 -8.48
CA ALA A 18 -8.21 13.91 -8.40
C ALA A 18 -6.76 13.46 -8.19
N ALA A 19 -5.78 14.27 -8.60
CA ALA A 19 -4.39 14.00 -8.28
C ALA A 19 -4.10 14.12 -6.77
N LEU A 20 -4.82 15.01 -6.08
CA LEU A 20 -4.67 15.27 -4.64
C LEU A 20 -5.57 14.38 -3.77
N ASP A 21 -6.79 14.08 -4.25
CA ASP A 21 -7.81 13.32 -3.53
C ASP A 21 -8.25 12.10 -4.36
N PRO A 22 -7.83 10.88 -3.97
CA PRO A 22 -8.17 9.66 -4.69
C PRO A 22 -9.69 9.43 -4.87
N SER A 23 -10.54 9.97 -3.98
CA SER A 23 -11.99 9.80 -4.08
C SER A 23 -12.61 10.51 -5.29
N ARG A 24 -11.90 11.48 -5.88
CA ARG A 24 -12.37 12.28 -7.03
C ARG A 24 -12.17 11.59 -8.38
N TRP A 25 -11.46 10.47 -8.43
CA TRP A 25 -11.28 9.73 -9.69
C TRP A 25 -12.60 9.21 -10.28
N ALA A 26 -13.52 8.70 -9.47
CA ALA A 26 -14.80 8.20 -9.98
C ALA A 26 -15.66 9.30 -10.65
N PRO A 27 -15.85 10.49 -10.04
CA PRO A 27 -16.48 11.64 -10.71
C PRO A 27 -15.78 12.08 -12.00
N VAL A 28 -14.44 12.09 -12.03
CA VAL A 28 -13.69 12.41 -13.25
C VAL A 28 -13.98 11.39 -14.34
N LEU A 29 -13.95 10.10 -14.03
CA LEU A 29 -14.24 9.03 -14.99
C LEU A 29 -15.67 9.08 -15.53
N ALA A 30 -16.64 9.54 -14.74
CA ALA A 30 -17.99 9.77 -15.22
C ALA A 30 -18.02 10.86 -16.31
N GLN A 31 -17.33 11.98 -16.10
CA GLN A 31 -17.20 13.03 -17.12
C GLN A 31 -16.52 12.52 -18.39
N VAL A 32 -15.50 11.66 -18.25
CA VAL A 32 -14.83 11.00 -19.38
C VAL A 32 -15.79 10.10 -20.16
N SER A 33 -16.59 9.30 -19.45
CA SER A 33 -17.60 8.44 -20.05
C SER A 33 -18.63 9.26 -20.84
N ASP A 34 -19.19 10.30 -20.22
CA ASP A 34 -20.23 11.14 -20.82
C ASP A 34 -19.76 11.83 -22.11
N LEU A 35 -18.50 12.31 -22.13
CA LEU A 35 -17.91 13.00 -23.28
C LEU A 35 -17.97 12.17 -24.57
N VAL A 36 -17.83 10.85 -24.46
CA VAL A 36 -17.83 9.94 -25.62
C VAL A 36 -19.11 9.12 -25.73
N GLY A 37 -20.09 9.39 -24.87
CA GLY A 37 -21.36 8.65 -24.81
C GLY A 37 -21.18 7.21 -24.33
N GLY A 38 -20.35 7.01 -23.32
CA GLY A 38 -20.25 5.75 -22.57
C GLY A 38 -21.35 5.61 -21.51
N ASP A 39 -21.43 4.42 -20.94
CA ASP A 39 -22.32 4.06 -19.83
C ASP A 39 -21.55 3.81 -18.51
N GLY A 40 -20.24 4.08 -18.51
CA GLY A 40 -19.36 3.95 -17.37
C GLY A 40 -17.90 3.81 -17.79
N ALA A 41 -16.96 4.05 -16.89
CA ALA A 41 -15.53 4.00 -17.20
C ALA A 41 -14.70 3.43 -16.06
N MET A 42 -13.55 2.85 -16.41
CA MET A 42 -12.60 2.29 -15.46
C MET A 42 -11.16 2.55 -15.90
N LEU A 43 -10.25 2.66 -14.95
CA LEU A 43 -8.81 2.66 -15.21
C LEU A 43 -8.25 1.25 -15.14
N LEU A 44 -7.32 0.91 -16.03
CA LEU A 44 -6.71 -0.42 -16.08
C LEU A 44 -5.21 -0.29 -16.26
N GLN A 45 -4.45 -1.03 -15.47
CA GLN A 45 -3.03 -1.27 -15.74
C GLN A 45 -2.89 -2.20 -16.95
N SER A 46 -2.00 -1.87 -17.88
CA SER A 46 -1.90 -2.59 -19.15
C SER A 46 -1.08 -3.87 -19.08
N HIS A 47 -0.10 -3.94 -18.17
CA HIS A 47 0.76 -5.13 -18.01
C HIS A 47 0.34 -6.04 -16.85
N ARG A 48 -0.12 -5.47 -15.74
CA ARG A 48 -0.52 -6.21 -14.54
C ARG A 48 -1.84 -5.68 -14.03
N ARG A 49 -2.95 -6.35 -14.31
CA ARG A 49 -4.27 -5.92 -13.85
C ARG A 49 -4.46 -6.28 -12.38
N THR A 50 -4.54 -5.29 -11.52
CA THR A 50 -4.79 -5.47 -10.08
C THR A 50 -6.18 -4.94 -9.67
N PRO A 51 -6.82 -5.53 -8.66
CA PRO A 51 -8.08 -5.01 -8.11
C PRO A 51 -7.90 -3.64 -7.45
N GLY A 52 -9.02 -2.94 -7.20
CA GLY A 52 -9.00 -1.63 -6.53
C GLY A 52 -8.68 -0.44 -7.45
N ILE A 53 -8.83 -0.65 -8.75
CA ILE A 53 -8.76 0.41 -9.75
C ILE A 53 -9.92 1.40 -9.61
N PRO A 54 -9.70 2.70 -9.88
CA PRO A 54 -10.79 3.65 -9.98
C PRO A 54 -11.74 3.31 -11.12
N CYS A 55 -13.04 3.34 -10.83
CA CYS A 55 -14.09 3.15 -11.80
C CYS A 55 -15.35 3.94 -11.42
N THR A 56 -16.27 4.11 -12.36
CA THR A 56 -17.56 4.74 -12.09
C THR A 56 -18.52 3.74 -11.43
N PRO A 57 -19.47 4.21 -10.59
CA PRO A 57 -20.41 3.32 -9.91
C PRO A 57 -21.18 2.36 -10.82
N GLU A 58 -21.45 2.77 -12.07
CA GLU A 58 -22.20 2.00 -13.07
C GLU A 58 -21.47 0.73 -13.53
N VAL A 59 -20.14 0.69 -13.38
CA VAL A 59 -19.31 -0.47 -13.76
C VAL A 59 -18.70 -1.18 -12.56
N ASP A 60 -19.00 -0.76 -11.32
CA ASP A 60 -18.39 -1.31 -10.11
C ASP A 60 -18.64 -2.82 -9.95
N GLU A 61 -19.89 -3.26 -10.13
CA GLU A 61 -20.24 -4.69 -10.08
C GLU A 61 -19.54 -5.51 -11.19
N LEU A 62 -19.40 -4.93 -12.39
CA LEU A 62 -18.69 -5.55 -13.50
C LEU A 62 -17.20 -5.70 -13.16
N VAL A 63 -16.57 -4.66 -12.61
CA VAL A 63 -15.16 -4.67 -12.18
C VAL A 63 -14.95 -5.69 -11.05
N ALA A 64 -15.87 -5.74 -10.08
CA ALA A 64 -15.81 -6.72 -9.00
C ALA A 64 -15.88 -8.17 -9.53
N ALA A 65 -16.82 -8.45 -10.44
CA ALA A 65 -16.94 -9.77 -11.08
C ALA A 65 -15.71 -10.12 -11.93
N TYR A 66 -15.19 -9.14 -12.67
CA TYR A 66 -14.01 -9.27 -13.52
C TYR A 66 -12.76 -9.76 -12.75
N PHE A 67 -12.52 -9.20 -11.56
CA PHE A 67 -11.40 -9.63 -10.72
C PHE A 67 -11.71 -10.90 -9.93
N ARG A 68 -12.90 -11.00 -9.31
CA ARG A 68 -13.29 -12.14 -8.47
C ARG A 68 -13.25 -13.46 -9.22
N HIS A 69 -13.69 -13.47 -10.48
CA HIS A 69 -13.77 -14.68 -11.29
C HIS A 69 -12.56 -14.88 -12.22
N GLY A 70 -11.50 -14.07 -12.07
CA GLY A 70 -10.26 -14.26 -12.83
C GLY A 70 -10.31 -13.85 -14.30
N TRP A 71 -11.38 -13.18 -14.76
CA TRP A 71 -11.53 -12.74 -16.17
C TRP A 71 -10.38 -11.84 -16.64
N HIS A 72 -9.69 -11.16 -15.72
CA HIS A 72 -8.48 -10.39 -16.02
C HIS A 72 -7.33 -11.17 -16.64
N GLN A 73 -7.32 -12.49 -16.51
CA GLN A 73 -6.28 -13.36 -17.06
C GLN A 73 -6.61 -13.85 -18.47
N THR A 74 -7.89 -13.81 -18.87
CA THR A 74 -8.40 -14.36 -20.13
C THR A 74 -9.15 -13.33 -20.97
N ASP A 75 -9.07 -12.04 -20.59
CA ASP A 75 -9.73 -10.94 -21.27
C ASP A 75 -9.26 -10.81 -22.72
N ILE A 76 -10.14 -11.19 -23.65
CA ILE A 76 -9.88 -11.17 -25.10
C ILE A 76 -9.62 -9.73 -25.61
N ARG A 77 -10.09 -8.70 -24.91
CA ARG A 77 -9.84 -7.29 -25.26
C ARG A 77 -8.40 -6.86 -24.99
N THR A 78 -7.58 -7.68 -24.33
CA THR A 78 -6.12 -7.46 -24.22
C THR A 78 -5.41 -7.42 -25.57
N ARG A 79 -6.03 -7.93 -26.65
CA ARG A 79 -5.57 -7.71 -28.04
C ARG A 79 -5.42 -6.23 -28.42
N ALA A 80 -6.10 -5.31 -27.73
CA ALA A 80 -5.93 -3.87 -27.90
C ALA A 80 -4.59 -3.33 -27.37
N VAL A 81 -3.96 -4.00 -26.40
CA VAL A 81 -2.79 -3.47 -25.65
C VAL A 81 -1.66 -3.00 -26.58
N PRO A 82 -1.21 -3.75 -27.61
CA PRO A 82 -0.13 -3.29 -28.48
C PRO A 82 -0.46 -2.00 -29.25
N ARG A 83 -1.73 -1.79 -29.62
CA ARG A 83 -2.19 -0.58 -30.33
C ARG A 83 -2.31 0.59 -29.35
N VAL A 84 -2.89 0.33 -28.19
CA VAL A 84 -3.01 1.30 -27.09
C VAL A 84 -1.64 1.83 -26.64
N MET A 85 -0.63 0.95 -26.55
CA MET A 85 0.77 1.32 -26.23
C MET A 85 1.41 2.24 -27.27
N ARG A 86 0.91 2.24 -28.52
CA ARG A 86 1.32 3.18 -29.56
C ARG A 86 0.55 4.51 -29.53
N GLY A 87 -0.30 4.71 -28.52
CA GLY A 87 -1.14 5.90 -28.38
C GLY A 87 -2.42 5.86 -29.23
N GLU A 88 -2.79 4.71 -29.79
CA GLU A 88 -4.03 4.57 -30.54
C GLU A 88 -5.24 4.47 -29.60
N VAL A 89 -6.36 5.08 -30.00
CA VAL A 89 -7.68 4.77 -29.41
C VAL A 89 -8.24 3.55 -30.11
N VAL A 90 -8.69 2.56 -29.34
CA VAL A 90 -9.11 1.25 -29.86
C VAL A 90 -10.51 0.91 -29.37
N THR A 91 -11.33 0.30 -30.23
CA THR A 91 -12.67 -0.21 -29.92
C THR A 91 -12.76 -1.73 -30.10
N ASP A 92 -13.88 -2.39 -29.80
CA ASP A 92 -14.00 -3.84 -30.05
C ASP A 92 -13.88 -4.16 -31.54
N ALA A 93 -14.48 -3.34 -32.40
CA ALA A 93 -14.49 -3.53 -33.85
C ALA A 93 -13.08 -3.43 -34.48
N ASP A 94 -12.13 -2.82 -33.77
CA ASP A 94 -10.73 -2.70 -34.18
C ASP A 94 -9.90 -3.98 -33.93
N ILE A 95 -10.38 -4.88 -33.08
CA ILE A 95 -9.61 -6.05 -32.60
C ILE A 95 -10.37 -7.38 -32.69
N LEU A 96 -11.68 -7.34 -32.91
CA LEU A 96 -12.56 -8.50 -32.91
C LEU A 96 -13.63 -8.40 -33.99
N THR A 97 -13.92 -9.53 -34.62
CA THR A 97 -15.09 -9.69 -35.50
C THR A 97 -16.35 -9.91 -34.68
N ALA A 98 -17.53 -9.62 -35.26
CA ALA A 98 -18.81 -9.90 -34.63
C ALA A 98 -18.99 -11.39 -34.24
N GLN A 99 -18.44 -12.30 -35.06
CA GLN A 99 -18.48 -13.73 -34.79
C GLN A 99 -17.59 -14.13 -33.61
N GLU A 100 -16.41 -13.53 -33.46
CA GLU A 100 -15.54 -13.75 -32.31
C GLU A 100 -16.20 -13.24 -31.02
N MET A 101 -16.79 -12.04 -31.04
CA MET A 101 -17.52 -11.49 -29.89
C MET A 101 -18.68 -12.40 -29.49
N ALA A 102 -19.50 -12.85 -30.44
CA ALA A 102 -20.64 -13.72 -30.19
C ALA A 102 -20.27 -15.10 -29.60
N ARG A 103 -19.06 -15.60 -29.88
CA ARG A 103 -18.57 -16.90 -29.37
C ARG A 103 -17.74 -16.78 -28.10
N SER A 104 -17.43 -15.57 -27.65
CA SER A 104 -16.52 -15.35 -26.53
C SER A 104 -17.23 -15.53 -25.19
N PRO A 105 -16.73 -16.41 -24.29
CA PRO A 105 -17.21 -16.49 -22.91
C PRO A 105 -17.13 -15.16 -22.18
N PHE A 106 -16.10 -14.36 -22.45
CA PHE A 106 -15.94 -13.03 -21.86
C PHE A 106 -17.14 -12.10 -22.16
N TYR A 107 -17.67 -12.14 -23.38
CA TYR A 107 -18.85 -11.34 -23.73
C TYR A 107 -20.13 -11.95 -23.18
N ASN A 108 -20.30 -13.27 -23.33
CA ASN A 108 -21.56 -13.95 -23.02
C ASN A 108 -21.79 -14.15 -21.51
N GLU A 109 -20.72 -14.40 -20.75
CA GLU A 109 -20.81 -14.78 -19.33
C GLU A 109 -20.42 -13.64 -18.39
N LEU A 110 -19.67 -12.63 -18.86
CA LEU A 110 -19.33 -11.45 -18.06
C LEU A 110 -20.03 -10.17 -18.55
N LEU A 111 -19.81 -9.74 -19.80
CA LEU A 111 -20.27 -8.39 -20.21
C LEU A 111 -21.80 -8.31 -20.36
N LEU A 112 -22.40 -9.24 -21.10
CA LEU A 112 -23.83 -9.22 -21.42
C LEU A 112 -24.75 -9.34 -20.19
N PRO A 113 -24.45 -10.17 -19.15
CA PRO A 113 -25.22 -10.19 -17.91
C PRO A 113 -25.28 -8.83 -17.19
N HIS A 114 -24.25 -8.00 -17.33
CA HIS A 114 -24.23 -6.62 -16.80
C HIS A 114 -24.74 -5.58 -17.83
N GLY A 115 -25.22 -6.02 -19.01
CA GLY A 115 -25.78 -5.19 -20.07
C GLY A 115 -24.75 -4.51 -20.98
N TYR A 116 -23.46 -4.77 -20.79
CA TYR A 116 -22.37 -4.20 -21.58
C TYR A 116 -22.04 -5.04 -22.81
N HIS A 117 -21.54 -4.39 -23.86
CA HIS A 117 -21.07 -5.09 -25.06
C HIS A 117 -19.91 -4.37 -25.72
N TRP A 118 -19.86 -3.04 -25.62
CA TRP A 118 -18.90 -2.23 -26.37
C TRP A 118 -17.91 -1.54 -25.43
N PHE A 119 -16.68 -1.32 -25.89
CA PHE A 119 -15.70 -0.46 -25.23
C PHE A 119 -14.97 0.46 -26.21
N ALA A 120 -14.44 1.54 -25.66
CA ALA A 120 -13.38 2.33 -26.26
C ALA A 120 -12.28 2.52 -25.21
N VAL A 121 -11.03 2.35 -25.63
CA VAL A 121 -9.88 2.40 -24.74
C VAL A 121 -8.80 3.32 -25.27
N ALA A 122 -8.17 4.08 -24.38
CA ALA A 122 -7.02 4.92 -24.69
C ALA A 122 -5.95 4.79 -23.60
N GLY A 123 -4.69 4.74 -24.03
CA GLY A 123 -3.52 4.49 -23.19
C GLY A 123 -2.85 5.76 -22.71
N PHE A 124 -2.29 5.72 -21.50
CA PHE A 124 -1.50 6.79 -20.94
C PHE A 124 -0.45 6.24 -19.97
N HIS A 125 0.58 7.03 -19.71
CA HIS A 125 1.61 6.70 -18.72
C HIS A 125 1.31 7.35 -17.37
N ALA A 126 1.52 6.59 -16.30
CA ALA A 126 1.65 7.09 -14.94
C ALA A 126 3.03 6.65 -14.45
N GLY A 127 3.98 7.58 -14.42
CA GLY A 127 5.39 7.27 -14.16
C GLY A 127 5.94 6.23 -15.15
N ALA A 128 6.45 5.11 -14.64
CA ALA A 128 6.98 4.01 -15.45
C ALA A 128 5.90 3.03 -15.95
N GLU A 129 4.70 3.07 -15.36
CA GLU A 129 3.64 2.12 -15.66
C GLU A 129 2.71 2.63 -16.76
N HIS A 130 2.24 1.72 -17.60
CA HIS A 130 1.26 2.04 -18.63
C HIS A 130 -0.15 1.68 -18.16
N TRP A 131 -1.02 2.68 -18.22
CA TRP A 131 -2.41 2.62 -17.84
C TRP A 131 -3.30 2.87 -19.05
N ALA A 132 -4.58 2.54 -18.90
CA ALA A 132 -5.58 2.82 -19.90
C ALA A 132 -6.87 3.27 -19.23
N VAL A 133 -7.56 4.22 -19.86
CA VAL A 133 -8.96 4.51 -19.55
C VAL A 133 -9.82 3.70 -20.51
N SER A 134 -10.71 2.89 -19.94
CA SER A 134 -11.60 2.00 -20.67
C SER A 134 -13.03 2.42 -20.41
N VAL A 135 -13.66 3.00 -21.43
CA VAL A 135 -15.06 3.43 -21.39
C VAL A 135 -15.92 2.29 -21.89
N GLN A 136 -16.88 1.84 -21.08
CA GLN A 136 -17.84 0.79 -21.40
C GLN A 136 -19.12 1.39 -21.96
N ARG A 137 -19.80 0.65 -22.83
CA ARG A 137 -21.09 1.05 -23.39
C ARG A 137 -22.04 -0.14 -23.52
N LYS A 138 -23.30 0.11 -23.20
CA LYS A 138 -24.36 -0.90 -23.14
C LYS A 138 -24.71 -1.41 -24.53
N ALA A 139 -25.11 -2.67 -24.61
CA ALA A 139 -25.47 -3.33 -25.87
C ALA A 139 -26.55 -2.54 -26.64
N ARG A 140 -27.56 -2.03 -25.93
CA ARG A 140 -28.69 -1.26 -26.47
C ARG A 140 -28.31 0.05 -27.16
N HIS A 141 -27.13 0.61 -26.90
CA HIS A 141 -26.68 1.89 -27.47
C HIS A 141 -25.85 1.72 -28.75
N GLY A 142 -25.64 0.48 -29.19
CA GLY A 142 -24.79 0.18 -30.34
C GLY A 142 -23.30 0.49 -30.11
N PRO A 143 -22.44 0.14 -31.10
CA PRO A 143 -21.00 0.34 -31.01
C PRO A 143 -20.63 1.83 -30.96
N PHE A 144 -19.43 2.10 -30.48
CA PHE A 144 -18.85 3.44 -30.58
C PHE A 144 -18.57 3.81 -32.03
N GLU A 145 -18.96 5.02 -32.42
CA GLU A 145 -18.54 5.63 -33.68
C GLU A 145 -17.09 6.13 -33.55
N ALA A 146 -16.24 5.85 -34.54
CA ALA A 146 -14.83 6.25 -34.51
C ALA A 146 -14.62 7.76 -34.27
N ALA A 147 -15.50 8.61 -34.80
CA ALA A 147 -15.43 10.06 -34.61
C ALA A 147 -15.69 10.49 -33.14
N LYS A 148 -16.55 9.77 -32.42
CA LYS A 148 -16.94 10.10 -31.03
C LYS A 148 -15.87 9.75 -30.01
N VAL A 149 -15.00 8.78 -30.31
CA VAL A 149 -13.94 8.33 -29.39
C VAL A 149 -12.60 9.03 -29.63
N ARG A 150 -12.44 9.78 -30.73
CA ARG A 150 -11.22 10.57 -31.01
C ARG A 150 -10.77 11.48 -29.84
N PRO A 151 -11.68 12.15 -29.10
CA PRO A 151 -11.29 12.96 -27.95
C PRO A 151 -10.56 12.18 -26.85
N LEU A 152 -10.73 10.85 -26.74
CA LEU A 152 -10.06 10.04 -25.73
C LEU A 152 -8.53 10.10 -25.83
N ALA A 153 -7.96 10.27 -27.03
CA ALA A 153 -6.50 10.38 -27.19
C ALA A 153 -5.94 11.61 -26.45
N GLY A 154 -6.56 12.78 -26.67
CA GLY A 154 -6.14 14.02 -26.01
C GLY A 154 -6.41 13.99 -24.51
N LEU A 155 -7.48 13.34 -24.08
CA LEU A 155 -7.80 13.14 -22.69
C LEU A 155 -6.85 12.16 -21.98
N ALA A 156 -6.45 11.08 -22.63
CA ALA A 156 -5.50 10.13 -22.08
C ALA A 156 -4.17 10.82 -21.71
N GLN A 157 -3.71 11.76 -22.54
CA GLN A 157 -2.53 12.57 -22.21
C GLN A 157 -2.71 13.42 -20.94
N ARG A 158 -3.90 13.99 -20.73
CA ARG A 158 -4.22 14.78 -19.53
C ARG A 158 -4.33 13.88 -18.29
N LEU A 159 -4.99 12.73 -18.44
CA LEU A 159 -5.06 11.67 -17.42
C LEU A 159 -3.65 11.23 -17.01
N GLY A 160 -2.74 11.03 -17.95
CA GLY A 160 -1.36 10.65 -17.66
C GLY A 160 -0.59 11.66 -16.81
N ARG A 161 -0.78 12.96 -17.06
CA ARG A 161 -0.18 14.02 -16.24
C ARG A 161 -0.73 14.00 -14.81
N ALA A 162 -2.05 13.91 -14.65
CA ALA A 162 -2.70 13.85 -13.34
C ALA A 162 -2.32 12.57 -12.58
N ALA A 163 -2.26 11.44 -13.28
CA ALA A 163 -1.87 10.15 -12.73
C ALA A 163 -0.40 10.14 -12.26
N THR A 164 0.50 10.71 -13.04
CA THR A 164 1.93 10.86 -12.66
C THR A 164 2.09 11.77 -11.45
N LEU A 165 1.31 12.87 -11.37
CA LEU A 165 1.29 13.72 -10.19
C LEU A 165 0.75 12.97 -8.96
N SER A 166 -0.35 12.23 -9.11
CA SER A 166 -0.95 11.42 -8.06
C SER A 166 -0.01 10.30 -7.56
N GLU A 167 0.77 9.70 -8.45
CA GLU A 167 1.81 8.73 -8.10
C GLU A 167 2.93 9.38 -7.29
N ALA A 168 3.44 10.54 -7.74
CA ALA A 168 4.51 11.27 -7.07
C ALA A 168 4.08 11.75 -5.66
N LEU A 169 2.86 12.25 -5.52
CA LEU A 169 2.28 12.64 -4.24
C LEU A 169 2.08 11.43 -3.33
N GLY A 170 1.55 10.32 -3.87
CA GLY A 170 1.42 9.07 -3.13
C GLY A 170 2.78 8.58 -2.62
N ARG A 171 3.82 8.66 -3.46
CA ARG A 171 5.19 8.28 -3.10
C ARG A 171 5.71 9.14 -1.95
N ALA A 172 5.58 10.46 -2.06
CA ALA A 172 6.00 11.38 -1.01
C ALA A 172 5.26 11.13 0.32
N ALA A 173 3.95 10.86 0.26
CA ALA A 173 3.15 10.52 1.44
C ALA A 173 3.60 9.18 2.07
N LEU A 174 3.89 8.18 1.25
CA LEU A 174 4.38 6.88 1.71
C LEU A 174 5.76 7.00 2.39
N ASP A 175 6.69 7.71 1.76
CA ASP A 175 8.03 7.93 2.29
C ASP A 175 7.97 8.73 3.61
N GLY A 176 7.08 9.73 3.67
CA GLY A 176 6.79 10.48 4.90
C GLY A 176 6.23 9.58 6.02
N ALA A 177 5.31 8.68 5.71
CA ALA A 177 4.76 7.73 6.68
C ALA A 177 5.83 6.74 7.19
N LEU A 178 6.65 6.18 6.29
CA LEU A 178 7.76 5.28 6.65
C LEU A 178 8.80 6.00 7.52
N SER A 179 9.14 7.25 7.18
CA SER A 179 10.02 8.10 7.99
C SER A 179 9.42 8.40 9.36
N GLY A 180 8.12 8.72 9.45
CA GLY A 180 7.43 8.91 10.72
C GLY A 180 7.49 7.68 11.62
N LEU A 181 7.30 6.47 11.06
CA LEU A 181 7.42 5.20 11.79
C LEU A 181 8.84 4.95 12.29
N ASP A 182 9.86 5.36 11.53
CA ASP A 182 11.26 5.25 11.93
C ASP A 182 11.56 6.07 13.21
N GLN A 183 10.95 7.26 13.31
CA GLN A 183 11.10 8.17 14.45
C GLN A 183 10.45 7.63 15.74
N VAL A 184 9.40 6.81 15.63
CA VAL A 184 8.73 6.16 16.79
C VAL A 184 9.19 4.72 17.02
N ALA A 185 10.38 4.39 16.53
CA ALA A 185 11.01 3.09 16.73
C ALA A 185 10.27 1.87 16.19
N GLU A 186 9.42 2.05 15.16
CA GLU A 186 8.67 0.96 14.54
C GLU A 186 9.26 0.61 13.17
N ALA A 187 9.64 -0.65 12.97
CA ALA A 187 10.11 -1.13 11.67
C ALA A 187 8.93 -1.44 10.76
N ALA A 188 8.94 -0.91 9.54
CA ALA A 188 7.82 -1.07 8.61
C ALA A 188 8.27 -1.20 7.15
N LEU A 189 7.53 -2.02 6.41
CA LEU A 189 7.57 -2.09 4.94
C LEU A 189 6.23 -1.70 4.35
N ALA A 190 6.25 -1.00 3.23
CA ALA A 190 5.08 -0.73 2.43
C ALA A 190 4.90 -1.80 1.36
N LEU A 191 3.69 -2.34 1.23
CA LEU A 191 3.36 -3.38 0.27
C LEU A 191 2.31 -2.89 -0.74
N ASP A 192 2.46 -3.31 -2.00
CA ASP A 192 1.39 -3.20 -2.99
C ASP A 192 0.32 -4.30 -2.83
N GLY A 193 -0.75 -4.23 -3.63
CA GLY A 193 -1.85 -5.22 -3.59
C GLY A 193 -1.46 -6.64 -4.02
N THR A 194 -0.24 -6.86 -4.49
CA THR A 194 0.33 -8.15 -4.87
C THR A 194 1.41 -8.64 -3.91
N GLY A 195 1.71 -7.88 -2.85
CA GLY A 195 2.76 -8.20 -1.88
C GLY A 195 4.16 -7.76 -2.28
N ARG A 196 4.34 -6.97 -3.36
CA ARG A 196 5.65 -6.37 -3.65
C ARG A 196 5.94 -5.26 -2.65
N VAL A 197 7.21 -5.12 -2.31
CA VAL A 197 7.69 -4.08 -1.41
C VAL A 197 7.88 -2.79 -2.21
N LEU A 198 7.12 -1.76 -1.84
CA LEU A 198 7.20 -0.41 -2.41
C LEU A 198 8.25 0.46 -1.71
N GLY A 199 8.56 0.16 -0.46
CA GLY A 199 9.55 0.86 0.36
C GLY A 199 9.70 0.22 1.74
N ALA A 200 10.80 0.53 2.41
CA ALA A 200 11.08 0.09 3.78
C ALA A 200 11.72 1.27 4.54
N ASN A 201 11.49 1.35 5.84
CA ASN A 201 12.24 2.30 6.66
C ASN A 201 13.58 1.73 7.13
N ARG A 202 14.48 2.60 7.60
CA ARG A 202 15.85 2.25 8.01
C ARG A 202 15.87 1.13 9.07
N ARG A 203 14.90 1.16 9.99
CA ARG A 203 14.71 0.11 11.00
C ARG A 203 14.35 -1.24 10.38
N ALA A 204 13.40 -1.31 9.47
CA ALA A 204 13.09 -2.57 8.78
C ALA A 204 14.30 -3.11 8.01
N GLU A 205 15.06 -2.23 7.36
CA GLU A 205 16.28 -2.60 6.65
C GLU A 205 17.35 -3.18 7.58
N SER A 206 17.50 -2.63 8.79
CA SER A 206 18.43 -3.15 9.79
C SER A 206 18.10 -4.56 10.30
N LEU A 207 16.86 -5.03 10.09
CA LEU A 207 16.41 -6.37 10.45
C LEU A 207 16.66 -7.39 9.35
N PHE A 208 17.15 -6.98 8.18
CA PHE A 208 17.36 -7.90 7.07
C PHE A 208 18.52 -8.85 7.32
N ASP A 209 18.26 -10.15 7.11
CA ASP A 209 19.24 -11.21 7.22
C ASP A 209 18.90 -12.38 6.27
N ALA A 210 19.47 -13.56 6.52
CA ALA A 210 19.20 -14.75 5.70
C ALA A 210 17.75 -15.26 5.84
N ALA A 211 17.07 -14.97 6.94
CA ALA A 211 15.72 -15.45 7.24
C ALA A 211 14.64 -14.50 6.72
N PHE A 212 14.88 -13.19 6.75
CA PHE A 212 13.92 -12.15 6.36
C PHE A 212 14.65 -11.03 5.60
N ARG A 213 14.34 -10.82 4.31
CA ARG A 213 14.93 -9.75 3.50
C ARG A 213 14.11 -9.44 2.27
N ILE A 214 14.46 -8.39 1.53
CA ILE A 214 13.88 -8.11 0.21
C ILE A 214 14.76 -8.74 -0.88
N GLY A 215 14.13 -9.35 -1.89
CA GLY A 215 14.78 -9.81 -3.11
C GLY A 215 13.83 -9.72 -4.30
N ASP A 216 14.29 -9.13 -5.41
CA ASP A 216 13.50 -8.85 -6.62
C ASP A 216 12.23 -8.00 -6.36
N GLY A 217 12.28 -7.13 -5.35
CA GLY A 217 11.16 -6.29 -4.94
C GLY A 217 10.04 -7.04 -4.22
N ALA A 218 10.29 -8.26 -3.74
CA ALA A 218 9.37 -9.03 -2.91
C ALA A 218 10.03 -9.46 -1.60
N LEU A 219 9.22 -9.74 -0.58
CA LEU A 219 9.73 -10.26 0.68
C LEU A 219 10.18 -11.71 0.52
N ARG A 220 11.39 -12.02 0.96
CA ARG A 220 11.99 -13.35 0.98
C ARG A 220 12.05 -13.83 2.42
N ILE A 221 11.31 -14.90 2.70
CA ILE A 221 11.27 -15.58 4.00
C ILE A 221 11.83 -16.99 3.83
N ALA A 222 12.85 -17.32 4.62
CA ALA A 222 13.52 -18.63 4.55
C ALA A 222 12.61 -19.77 5.01
N ASP A 223 11.91 -19.56 6.13
CA ASP A 223 10.99 -20.55 6.68
C ASP A 223 9.76 -20.75 5.75
N PRO A 224 9.47 -21.99 5.31
CA PRO A 224 8.37 -22.25 4.38
C PRO A 224 6.99 -21.91 4.96
N ARG A 225 6.76 -22.20 6.25
CA ARG A 225 5.46 -21.96 6.89
C ARG A 225 5.18 -20.46 7.00
N ALA A 226 6.15 -19.70 7.50
CA ALA A 226 6.03 -18.25 7.60
C ALA A 226 5.88 -17.59 6.21
N ARG A 227 6.52 -18.14 5.17
CA ARG A 227 6.32 -17.70 3.79
C ARG A 227 4.87 -17.88 3.33
N ASP A 228 4.28 -19.05 3.56
CA ASP A 228 2.90 -19.34 3.17
C ASP A 228 1.90 -18.47 3.96
N GLU A 229 2.16 -18.25 5.26
CA GLU A 229 1.36 -17.35 6.09
C GLU A 229 1.44 -15.89 5.60
N VAL A 230 2.61 -15.40 5.19
CA VAL A 230 2.73 -14.07 4.56
C VAL A 230 2.05 -14.00 3.20
N ALA A 231 2.13 -15.05 2.38
CA ALA A 231 1.40 -15.10 1.12
C ALA A 231 -0.12 -14.99 1.34
N ALA A 232 -0.64 -15.66 2.38
CA ALA A 232 -2.03 -15.54 2.79
C ALA A 232 -2.40 -14.11 3.27
N LEU A 233 -1.51 -13.42 3.99
CA LEU A 233 -1.70 -12.01 4.35
C LEU A 233 -1.80 -11.11 3.11
N THR A 234 -0.91 -11.29 2.14
CA THR A 234 -0.93 -10.51 0.90
C THR A 234 -2.15 -10.81 0.05
N GLU A 235 -2.63 -12.05 0.06
CA GLU A 235 -3.88 -12.43 -0.60
C GLU A 235 -5.10 -11.80 0.08
N ALA A 236 -5.10 -11.73 1.42
CA ALA A 236 -6.15 -11.03 2.16
C ALA A 236 -6.21 -9.53 1.81
N LEU A 237 -5.06 -8.85 1.63
CA LEU A 237 -5.03 -7.47 1.12
C LEU A 237 -5.70 -7.36 -0.25
N ARG A 238 -5.39 -8.29 -1.15
CA ARG A 238 -5.91 -8.33 -2.52
C ARG A 238 -7.42 -8.54 -2.54
N LEU A 239 -7.91 -9.44 -1.70
CA LEU A 239 -9.34 -9.78 -1.57
C LEU A 239 -10.11 -8.81 -0.67
N ARG A 240 -9.45 -7.82 -0.06
CA ARG A 240 -10.02 -6.91 0.94
C ARG A 240 -10.64 -7.66 2.14
N ALA A 241 -10.07 -8.81 2.47
CA ALA A 241 -10.44 -9.58 3.64
C ALA A 241 -9.69 -9.04 4.88
N PRO A 242 -10.25 -9.21 6.09
CA PRO A 242 -9.50 -8.93 7.30
C PRO A 242 -8.21 -9.77 7.31
N PRO A 243 -7.04 -9.17 7.59
CA PRO A 243 -5.79 -9.92 7.62
C PRO A 243 -5.84 -10.98 8.71
N ALA A 244 -5.16 -12.10 8.47
CA ALA A 244 -4.91 -13.10 9.49
C ALA A 244 -4.10 -12.51 10.67
N GLY A 245 -3.99 -13.28 11.76
CA GLY A 245 -3.17 -12.92 12.91
C GLY A 245 -1.69 -12.69 12.58
N PRO A 246 -0.87 -12.33 13.58
CA PRO A 246 0.55 -12.09 13.36
C PRO A 246 1.27 -13.33 12.83
N VAL A 247 2.28 -13.12 11.98
CA VAL A 247 3.13 -14.19 11.44
C VAL A 247 4.47 -14.18 12.17
N LEU A 248 4.92 -15.36 12.61
CA LEU A 248 6.22 -15.53 13.25
C LEU A 248 7.26 -15.94 12.20
N VAL A 249 8.36 -15.20 12.11
CA VAL A 249 9.50 -15.57 11.25
C VAL A 249 10.62 -16.08 12.14
N PRO A 250 10.89 -17.40 12.14
CA PRO A 250 12.00 -17.98 12.88
C PRO A 250 13.34 -17.44 12.35
N ARG A 251 14.27 -17.18 13.25
CA ARG A 251 15.65 -16.81 12.93
C ARG A 251 16.60 -17.79 13.59
N ARG A 252 17.72 -18.09 12.92
CA ARG A 252 18.76 -18.94 13.49
C ARG A 252 19.53 -18.16 14.56
N ASP A 253 19.69 -18.75 15.74
CA ASP A 253 20.45 -18.19 16.87
C ASP A 253 19.95 -16.80 17.35
N ARG A 254 18.71 -16.44 17.01
CA ARG A 254 18.05 -15.18 17.36
C ARG A 254 16.57 -15.42 17.67
N ARG A 255 15.93 -14.53 18.44
CA ARG A 255 14.48 -14.58 18.66
C ARG A 255 13.72 -14.36 17.35
N PRO A 256 12.50 -14.90 17.19
CA PRO A 256 11.73 -14.71 15.96
C PRO A 256 11.32 -13.25 15.78
N LEU A 257 11.11 -12.85 14.52
CA LEU A 257 10.42 -11.61 14.18
C LEU A 257 8.91 -11.85 14.22
N ILE A 258 8.14 -10.82 14.56
CA ILE A 258 6.68 -10.83 14.46
C ILE A 258 6.26 -9.86 13.36
N LEU A 259 5.56 -10.37 12.36
CA LEU A 259 5.00 -9.58 11.26
C LEU A 259 3.53 -9.31 11.51
N ARG A 260 3.11 -8.05 11.37
CA ARG A 260 1.70 -7.65 11.43
C ARG A 260 1.35 -6.76 10.26
N LEU A 261 0.35 -7.18 9.49
CA LEU A 261 -0.12 -6.43 8.35
C LEU A 261 -1.23 -5.44 8.76
N LEU A 262 -1.06 -4.19 8.38
CA LEU A 262 -2.05 -3.12 8.51
C LEU A 262 -2.53 -2.70 7.11
N PRO A 263 -3.77 -3.03 6.71
CA PRO A 263 -4.33 -2.56 5.45
C PRO A 263 -4.45 -1.03 5.43
N LEU A 264 -4.09 -0.40 4.31
CA LEU A 264 -4.31 1.03 4.12
C LEU A 264 -5.78 1.29 3.80
N ALA A 265 -6.36 2.33 4.40
CA ALA A 265 -7.72 2.77 4.09
C ALA A 265 -7.81 3.27 2.64
N GLU A 266 -8.96 3.09 1.98
CA GLU A 266 -9.13 3.48 0.57
C GLU A 266 -8.84 4.97 0.33
N ALA A 267 -9.23 5.84 1.25
CA ALA A 267 -9.03 7.28 1.16
C ALA A 267 -7.56 7.71 1.07
N VAL A 268 -6.61 6.87 1.50
CA VAL A 268 -5.17 7.15 1.45
C VAL A 268 -4.43 6.38 0.34
N ARG A 269 -5.13 5.53 -0.42
CA ARG A 269 -4.51 4.77 -1.50
C ARG A 269 -4.42 5.63 -2.75
N SER A 270 -3.20 5.96 -3.17
CA SER A 270 -2.97 6.43 -4.54
C SER A 270 -3.11 5.24 -5.49
N PRO A 271 -4.07 5.26 -6.44
CA PRO A 271 -4.30 4.13 -7.33
C PRO A 271 -3.09 3.85 -8.24
N PHE A 272 -2.24 4.85 -8.49
CA PHE A 272 -1.08 4.73 -9.37
C PHE A 272 0.18 4.24 -8.66
N LEU A 273 0.33 4.54 -7.36
CA LEU A 273 1.42 3.97 -6.56
C LEU A 273 1.15 2.50 -6.18
N GLY A 274 -0.11 2.14 -5.97
CA GLY A 274 -0.53 0.76 -5.67
C GLY A 274 -0.34 0.33 -4.21
N ALA A 275 0.11 1.22 -3.32
CA ALA A 275 0.28 0.92 -1.89
C ALA A 275 -1.04 0.48 -1.27
N SER A 276 -1.03 -0.71 -0.66
CA SER A 276 -2.23 -1.38 -0.14
C SER A 276 -2.11 -1.78 1.33
N GLY A 277 -0.91 -1.88 1.88
CA GLY A 277 -0.71 -2.20 3.30
C GLY A 277 0.67 -1.81 3.82
N LEU A 278 0.77 -1.70 5.15
CA LEU A 278 2.02 -1.59 5.89
C LEU A 278 2.26 -2.90 6.65
N LEU A 279 3.41 -3.52 6.44
CA LEU A 279 3.87 -4.67 7.19
C LEU A 279 4.78 -4.18 8.32
N LEU A 280 4.28 -4.21 9.55
CA LEU A 280 5.06 -3.91 10.74
C LEU A 280 5.89 -5.12 11.13
N VAL A 281 7.14 -4.88 11.52
CA VAL A 281 8.11 -5.91 11.90
C VAL A 281 8.55 -5.65 13.33
N THR A 282 8.19 -6.53 14.25
CA THR A 282 8.66 -6.46 15.63
C THR A 282 9.87 -7.36 15.82
N ASP A 283 11.00 -6.77 16.20
CA ASP A 283 12.17 -7.50 16.68
C ASP A 283 12.08 -7.71 18.19
N LEU A 284 12.02 -8.98 18.62
CA LEU A 284 11.95 -9.37 20.02
C LEU A 284 13.30 -9.27 20.76
N GLU A 285 14.37 -8.95 20.04
CA GLU A 285 15.71 -8.67 20.60
C GLU A 285 16.03 -7.18 20.66
N ALA A 286 15.18 -6.32 20.09
CA ALA A 286 15.44 -4.89 20.11
C ALA A 286 15.46 -4.39 21.56
N GLU A 287 16.62 -3.91 21.99
CA GLU A 287 16.78 -3.28 23.30
C GLU A 287 16.07 -1.91 23.29
N ARG A 288 14.81 -1.89 23.72
CA ARG A 288 14.05 -0.65 23.92
C ARG A 288 14.37 -0.08 25.30
N ARG A 289 15.55 0.51 25.43
CA ARG A 289 15.97 1.22 26.64
C ARG A 289 15.40 2.64 26.62
N PRO A 290 14.72 3.08 27.69
CA PRO A 290 14.28 4.47 27.82
C PRO A 290 15.48 5.42 27.86
N ASP A 291 15.31 6.65 27.38
CA ASP A 291 16.35 7.68 27.45
C ASP A 291 16.64 8.04 28.93
N PRO A 292 17.90 7.86 29.41
CA PRO A 292 18.28 8.27 30.76
C PRO A 292 17.96 9.74 31.07
N ALA A 293 18.08 10.66 30.11
CA ALA A 293 17.78 12.07 30.34
C ALA A 293 16.28 12.28 30.63
N LEU A 294 15.41 11.60 29.89
CA LEU A 294 13.96 11.60 30.13
C LEU A 294 13.64 11.01 31.50
N LEU A 295 14.23 9.87 31.86
CA LEU A 295 14.02 9.25 33.16
C LEU A 295 14.45 10.16 34.33
N ALA A 296 15.57 10.85 34.18
CA ALA A 296 16.04 11.84 35.15
C ALA A 296 15.03 12.98 35.35
N GLN A 297 14.47 13.50 34.25
CA GLN A 297 13.46 14.56 34.30
C GLN A 297 12.15 14.11 34.94
N VAL A 298 11.62 12.95 34.54
CA VAL A 298 10.31 12.46 34.98
C VAL A 298 10.32 12.05 36.45
N PHE A 299 11.39 11.39 36.90
CA PHE A 299 11.45 10.79 38.23
C PHE A 299 12.44 11.48 39.19
N GLY A 300 13.06 12.59 38.78
CA GLY A 300 14.07 13.28 39.59
C GLY A 300 15.31 12.42 39.89
N LEU A 301 15.67 11.54 38.95
CA LEU A 301 16.85 10.70 39.09
C LEU A 301 18.13 11.50 38.84
N THR A 302 19.21 11.13 39.52
CA THR A 302 20.55 11.59 39.17
C THR A 302 20.99 10.96 37.84
N ALA A 303 22.02 11.51 37.19
CA ALA A 303 22.53 10.96 35.94
C ALA A 303 22.99 9.50 36.07
N ALA A 304 23.54 9.10 37.23
CA ALA A 304 23.94 7.72 37.49
C ALA A 304 22.73 6.81 37.70
N GLU A 305 21.75 7.23 38.50
CA GLU A 305 20.50 6.51 38.74
C GLU A 305 19.70 6.29 37.44
N ALA A 306 19.63 7.31 36.58
CA ALA A 306 18.91 7.22 35.32
C ALA A 306 19.58 6.26 34.33
N ARG A 307 20.92 6.27 34.25
CA ARG A 307 21.67 5.29 33.44
C ARG A 307 21.43 3.87 33.95
N LEU A 308 21.47 3.66 35.26
CA LEU A 308 21.16 2.36 35.87
C LEU A 308 19.72 1.93 35.53
N ALA A 309 18.74 2.81 35.71
CA ALA A 309 17.33 2.53 35.42
C ALA A 309 17.11 2.15 33.95
N ALA A 310 17.76 2.84 33.00
CA ALA A 310 17.66 2.54 31.58
C ALA A 310 18.26 1.17 31.20
N ILE A 311 19.39 0.80 31.80
CA ILE A 311 20.02 -0.52 31.59
C ILE A 311 19.10 -1.64 32.13
N LEU A 312 18.57 -1.48 33.34
CA LEU A 312 17.67 -2.45 33.95
C LEU A 312 16.35 -2.57 33.18
N ALA A 313 15.82 -1.47 32.65
CA ALA A 313 14.63 -1.46 31.79
C ALA A 313 14.84 -2.23 30.48
N GLY A 314 16.09 -2.36 30.02
CA GLY A 314 16.50 -3.22 28.92
C GLY A 314 16.53 -4.72 29.25
N GLY A 315 16.29 -5.09 30.52
CA GLY A 315 16.23 -6.49 30.97
C GLY A 315 17.52 -7.02 31.59
N ALA A 316 18.55 -6.18 31.75
CA ALA A 316 19.80 -6.57 32.39
C ALA A 316 19.63 -6.91 33.88
N SER A 317 20.44 -7.86 34.35
CA SER A 317 20.69 -8.14 35.77
C SER A 317 21.47 -7.00 36.44
N LEU A 318 21.55 -7.02 37.77
CA LEU A 318 22.34 -6.03 38.51
C LEU A 318 23.83 -6.19 38.24
N GLU A 319 24.28 -7.42 38.03
CA GLU A 319 25.65 -7.78 37.72
C GLU A 319 26.06 -7.26 36.34
N GLU A 320 25.24 -7.50 35.31
CA GLU A 320 25.45 -6.95 33.96
C GLU A 320 25.38 -5.42 33.95
N ALA A 321 24.49 -4.82 34.75
CA ALA A 321 24.42 -3.37 34.90
C ALA A 321 25.66 -2.79 35.58
N ALA A 322 26.21 -3.49 36.58
CA ALA A 322 27.44 -3.10 37.26
C ALA A 322 28.64 -3.14 36.31
N GLU A 323 28.75 -4.19 35.50
CA GLU A 323 29.76 -4.31 34.45
C GLU A 323 29.63 -3.19 33.42
N ALA A 324 28.42 -2.97 32.87
CA ALA A 324 28.17 -1.93 31.88
C ALA A 324 28.44 -0.50 32.40
N LEU A 325 28.30 -0.27 33.71
CA LEU A 325 28.57 1.01 34.36
C LEU A 325 30.00 1.14 34.93
N GLY A 326 30.83 0.10 34.82
CA GLY A 326 32.17 0.07 35.43
C GLY A 326 32.13 0.27 36.95
N SER A 327 31.08 -0.23 37.62
CA SER A 327 30.81 -0.04 39.04
C SER A 327 30.79 -1.36 39.79
N ALA A 328 31.03 -1.34 41.11
CA ALA A 328 30.86 -2.53 41.94
C ALA A 328 29.37 -2.89 42.07
N VAL A 329 29.06 -4.19 42.12
CA VAL A 329 27.68 -4.70 42.28
C VAL A 329 27.01 -4.14 43.53
N GLU A 330 27.74 -3.99 44.65
CA GLU A 330 27.23 -3.38 45.89
C GLU A 330 26.81 -1.91 45.72
N THR A 331 27.55 -1.16 44.90
CA THR A 331 27.20 0.23 44.57
C THR A 331 25.92 0.28 43.76
N VAL A 332 25.76 -0.61 42.77
CA VAL A 332 24.52 -0.72 41.99
C VAL A 332 23.33 -1.15 42.85
N ARG A 333 23.53 -2.11 43.78
CA ARG A 333 22.51 -2.51 44.78
C ARG A 333 22.08 -1.38 45.71
N SER A 334 22.98 -0.45 46.00
CA SER A 334 22.64 0.73 46.79
C SER A 334 21.89 1.76 45.95
N GLN A 335 22.34 2.01 44.71
CA GLN A 335 21.68 2.95 43.78
C GLN A 335 20.27 2.52 43.39
N ILE A 336 20.02 1.21 43.19
CA ILE A 336 18.67 0.75 42.82
C ILE A 336 17.63 0.99 43.92
N LYS A 337 18.03 1.00 45.21
CA LYS A 337 17.12 1.36 46.31
C LYS A 337 16.66 2.82 46.20
N ALA A 338 17.55 3.72 45.80
CA ALA A 338 17.21 5.12 45.56
C ALA A 338 16.29 5.27 44.32
N VAL A 339 16.57 4.52 43.25
CA VAL A 339 15.70 4.48 42.06
C VAL A 339 14.30 3.99 42.42
N PHE A 340 14.18 2.90 43.19
CA PHE A 340 12.90 2.37 43.69
C PHE A 340 12.11 3.41 44.49
N ALA A 341 12.76 4.09 45.44
CA ALA A 341 12.11 5.14 46.22
C ALA A 341 11.59 6.30 45.34
N LYS A 342 12.40 6.77 44.38
CA LYS A 342 12.04 7.89 43.49
C LYS A 342 11.00 7.54 42.43
N THR A 343 10.94 6.28 42.01
CA THR A 343 9.96 5.80 41.03
C THR A 343 8.69 5.23 41.65
N GLY A 344 8.62 5.16 42.99
CA GLY A 344 7.50 4.53 43.68
C GLY A 344 7.39 3.02 43.43
N THR A 345 8.50 2.36 43.07
CA THR A 345 8.52 0.92 42.80
C THR A 345 9.23 0.17 43.93
N GLY A 346 8.88 -1.10 44.16
CA GLY A 346 9.45 -1.91 45.25
C GLY A 346 10.30 -3.09 44.82
N ARG A 347 10.38 -3.35 43.51
CA ARG A 347 11.12 -4.49 42.93
C ARG A 347 11.46 -4.22 41.47
N GLN A 348 12.53 -4.86 40.99
CA GLN A 348 13.04 -4.65 39.63
C GLN A 348 11.97 -4.92 38.57
N GLY A 349 11.16 -5.98 38.69
CA GLY A 349 10.09 -6.24 37.72
C GLY A 349 9.00 -5.15 37.67
N ALA A 350 8.73 -4.46 38.78
CA ALA A 350 7.78 -3.34 38.80
C ALA A 350 8.40 -2.09 38.15
N LEU A 351 9.69 -1.84 38.38
CA LEU A 351 10.45 -0.80 37.69
C LEU A 351 10.48 -1.05 36.18
N VAL A 352 10.83 -2.26 35.75
CA VAL A 352 10.86 -2.64 34.31
C VAL A 352 9.48 -2.47 33.66
N ALA A 353 8.40 -2.84 34.36
CA ALA A 353 7.05 -2.65 33.85
C ALA A 353 6.69 -1.16 33.71
N LEU A 354 7.00 -0.33 34.71
CA LEU A 354 6.76 1.11 34.70
C LEU A 354 7.54 1.79 33.57
N LEU A 355 8.84 1.51 33.50
CA LEU A 355 9.74 2.08 32.48
C LEU A 355 9.50 1.49 31.09
N GLY A 356 8.74 0.39 31.02
CA GLY A 356 8.34 -0.25 29.78
C GLY A 356 7.10 0.35 29.12
N ALA A 357 6.46 1.34 29.77
CA ALA A 357 5.25 1.98 29.29
C ALA A 357 5.49 2.76 27.97
N PRO A 358 4.49 2.78 27.05
CA PRO A 358 4.57 3.62 25.85
C PRO A 358 4.76 5.09 26.22
N GLY A 359 5.79 5.75 25.68
CA GLY A 359 6.12 7.16 25.94
C GLY A 359 7.33 7.40 26.85
N LEU A 360 7.80 6.37 27.57
CA LEU A 360 9.10 6.42 28.25
C LEU A 360 10.21 5.72 27.43
N ARG A 361 9.82 4.89 26.45
CA ARG A 361 10.69 4.11 25.57
C ARG A 361 10.92 4.76 24.22
#